data_AF-A0A162C790-F1
#
_entry.id   AF-A0A162C790-F1
#
_cell.length_a   1.000
_cell.length_b   1.000
_cell.length_c   1.000
_cell.angle_alpha   90.00
_cell.angle_beta   90.00
_cell.angle_gamma   90.00
#
_symmetry.space_group_name_H-M   'P 1'
#
loop_
_entity.id
_entity.type
_entity.pdbx_description
1 polymer ?
#
loop_
_entity_poly.entity_id
_entity_poly.type
_entity_poly.pdbx_seq_one_letter_code
_entity_poly.pdbx_strand_id
1 'polypeptide(L)'
;MDTIQKIYQKVLVITPGSDVFSLQILLLSLYVIALVFSMSRAHKDQERITDFLSTITATVKYALTAVLVETFLEYARHPDNINNDFASIQNIYLYLFFINLLFVFFHYQIHLRFSFVYGRLYQVVKRIFLWHGFLHLIIWFKLVVFDIQNGLAIIDYAYSFLVVYLNITLFVAMIKPSLLKKFYIELILAPMYVRSNPIVHVQRK
;
A
#
# COMPACT_ATOMS: atom_id res chain seq x y z
N MET A 1 29.75 11.13 5.15
CA MET A 1 28.44 11.40 4.50
C MET A 1 28.14 10.38 3.39
N ASP A 2 29.15 9.77 2.78
CA ASP A 2 28.99 8.81 1.67
C ASP A 2 28.23 7.52 1.99
N THR A 3 28.27 7.01 3.23
CA THR A 3 27.64 5.72 3.56
C THR A 3 26.12 5.81 3.55
N ILE A 4 25.53 6.89 4.09
CA ILE A 4 24.08 7.09 4.07
C ILE A 4 23.60 7.39 2.65
N GLN A 5 24.36 8.17 1.87
CA GLN A 5 24.02 8.44 0.47
C GLN A 5 24.13 7.18 -0.41
N LYS A 6 25.08 6.28 -0.14
CA LYS A 6 25.18 4.96 -0.79
C LYS A 6 24.05 4.02 -0.38
N ILE A 7 23.67 3.98 0.90
CA ILE A 7 22.52 3.20 1.37
C ILE A 7 21.25 3.77 0.75
N TYR A 8 21.10 5.08 0.73
CA TYR A 8 19.98 5.77 0.08
C TYR A 8 19.94 5.46 -1.42
N GLN A 9 21.05 5.55 -2.15
CA GLN A 9 21.07 5.19 -3.57
C GLN A 9 20.77 3.70 -3.80
N LYS A 10 21.31 2.79 -2.99
CA LYS A 10 20.99 1.35 -3.11
C LYS A 10 19.55 1.02 -2.76
N VAL A 11 18.95 1.71 -1.79
CA VAL A 11 17.60 1.42 -1.29
C VAL A 11 16.51 2.15 -2.08
N LEU A 12 16.82 3.34 -2.63
CA LEU A 12 15.85 4.24 -3.26
C LEU A 12 16.04 4.42 -4.77
N VAL A 13 17.18 4.04 -5.34
CA VAL A 13 17.38 4.08 -6.80
C VAL A 13 17.20 2.67 -7.33
N ILE A 14 16.08 2.47 -8.03
CA ILE A 14 15.93 1.41 -9.02
C ILE A 14 16.95 1.74 -10.12
N THR A 15 18.20 1.31 -9.92
CA THR A 15 19.26 1.42 -10.93
C THR A 15 19.04 0.27 -11.90
N PRO A 16 18.92 0.51 -13.22
CA PRO A 16 18.94 -0.56 -14.20
C PRO A 16 20.27 -1.31 -14.08
N GLY A 17 20.23 -2.62 -13.82
CA GLY A 17 21.41 -3.49 -13.79
C GLY A 17 22.08 -3.75 -12.43
N SER A 18 21.45 -3.43 -11.30
CA SER A 18 21.97 -3.87 -9.99
C SER A 18 21.12 -5.00 -9.39
N ASP A 19 21.76 -6.13 -9.03
CA ASP A 19 21.23 -7.24 -8.20
C ASP A 19 20.91 -6.77 -6.77
N VAL A 20 19.97 -5.82 -6.65
CA VAL A 20 19.61 -5.22 -5.38
C VAL A 20 18.19 -5.62 -5.04
N PHE A 21 18.04 -6.16 -3.84
CA PHE A 21 16.77 -6.45 -3.19
C PHE A 21 15.79 -5.29 -3.40
N SER A 22 14.75 -5.50 -4.20
CA SER A 22 13.77 -4.46 -4.45
C SER A 22 13.04 -4.07 -3.17
N LEU A 23 12.80 -2.77 -3.00
CA LEU A 23 12.00 -2.22 -1.91
C LEU A 23 10.62 -2.91 -1.82
N GLN A 24 10.08 -3.38 -2.95
CA GLN A 24 8.83 -4.13 -3.01
C GLN A 24 8.92 -5.48 -2.30
N ILE A 25 10.02 -6.20 -2.48
CA ILE A 25 10.25 -7.50 -1.83
C ILE A 25 10.42 -7.30 -0.31
N LEU A 26 11.13 -6.25 0.10
CA LEU A 26 11.26 -5.90 1.52
C LEU A 26 9.89 -5.60 2.14
N LEU A 27 9.08 -4.75 1.52
CA LEU A 27 7.75 -4.43 2.02
C LEU A 27 6.82 -5.67 2.01
N LEU A 28 6.92 -6.53 1.01
CA LEU A 28 6.18 -7.80 0.98
C LEU A 28 6.56 -8.69 2.17
N SER A 29 7.85 -8.79 2.50
CA SER A 29 8.30 -9.58 3.65
C SER A 29 7.70 -9.07 4.97
N LEU A 30 7.58 -7.75 5.15
CA LEU A 30 6.91 -7.15 6.30
C LEU A 30 5.42 -7.54 6.35
N TYR A 31 4.72 -7.52 5.21
CA TYR A 31 3.31 -7.91 5.15
C TYR A 31 3.08 -9.39 5.40
N VAL A 32 4.02 -10.25 4.99
CA VAL A 32 4.00 -11.68 5.32
C VAL A 32 4.23 -11.88 6.82
N ILE A 33 5.20 -11.17 7.42
CA ILE A 33 5.41 -11.19 8.87
C ILE A 33 4.14 -10.76 9.60
N ALA A 34 3.49 -9.67 9.18
CA ALA A 34 2.23 -9.22 9.76
C ALA A 34 1.12 -10.27 9.67
N LEU A 35 1.01 -10.96 8.53
CA LEU A 35 0.07 -12.05 8.35
C LEU A 35 0.36 -13.23 9.29
N VAL A 36 1.62 -13.64 9.47
CA VAL A 36 2.00 -14.70 10.42
C VAL A 36 1.63 -14.32 11.85
N PHE A 37 1.89 -13.07 12.27
CA PHE A 37 1.48 -12.58 13.57
C PHE A 37 -0.04 -12.56 13.73
N SER A 38 -0.76 -12.17 12.68
CA SER A 38 -2.24 -12.20 12.63
C SER A 38 -2.75 -13.64 12.79
N MET A 39 -2.23 -14.59 12.01
CA MET A 39 -2.57 -16.02 12.15
C MET A 39 -2.29 -16.55 13.56
N SER A 40 -1.16 -16.19 14.18
CA SER A 40 -0.84 -16.58 15.55
C SER A 40 -1.83 -16.05 16.58
N ARG A 41 -2.31 -14.80 16.42
CA ARG A 41 -3.35 -14.22 17.28
C ARG A 41 -4.72 -14.83 17.03
N ALA A 42 -5.07 -15.06 15.77
CA ALA A 42 -6.32 -15.70 15.39
C ALA A 42 -6.42 -17.12 15.95
N HIS A 43 -5.34 -17.89 15.91
CA HIS A 43 -5.28 -19.23 16.51
C HIS A 43 -5.44 -19.24 18.04
N LYS A 44 -5.10 -18.13 18.71
CA LYS A 44 -5.27 -17.95 20.16
C LYS A 44 -6.59 -17.28 20.53
N ASP A 45 -7.51 -17.10 19.59
CA ASP A 45 -8.77 -16.34 19.74
C ASP A 45 -8.56 -14.89 20.22
N GLN A 46 -7.39 -14.31 19.96
CA GLN A 46 -7.01 -12.95 20.36
C GLN A 46 -7.20 -11.91 19.24
N GLU A 47 -7.75 -12.32 18.10
CA GLU A 47 -7.97 -11.46 16.95
C GLU A 47 -9.41 -11.50 16.46
N ARG A 48 -9.96 -10.33 16.15
CA ARG A 48 -11.28 -10.23 15.56
C ARG A 48 -11.20 -10.69 14.11
N ILE A 49 -12.21 -11.42 13.65
CA ILE A 49 -12.30 -11.89 12.26
C ILE A 49 -12.14 -10.73 11.26
N THR A 50 -12.76 -9.57 11.51
CA THR A 50 -12.58 -8.37 10.67
C THR A 50 -11.11 -7.91 10.57
N ASP A 51 -10.35 -7.95 11.66
CA ASP A 51 -8.96 -7.50 11.66
C ASP A 51 -8.09 -8.52 10.91
N PHE A 52 -8.33 -9.82 11.12
CA PHE A 52 -7.66 -10.91 10.39
C PHE A 52 -7.92 -10.85 8.87
N LEU A 53 -9.19 -10.71 8.46
CA LEU A 53 -9.56 -10.57 7.04
C LEU A 53 -8.94 -9.33 6.40
N SER A 54 -8.80 -8.25 7.16
CA SER A 54 -8.14 -7.03 6.70
C SER A 54 -6.66 -7.23 6.45
N THR A 55 -5.97 -7.92 7.36
CA THR A 55 -4.56 -8.29 7.18
C THR A 55 -4.37 -9.19 5.95
N ILE A 56 -5.20 -10.24 5.79
CA ILE A 56 -5.13 -11.11 4.60
C ILE A 56 -5.30 -10.30 3.32
N THR A 57 -6.34 -9.46 3.26
CA THR A 57 -6.63 -8.69 2.04
C THR A 57 -5.48 -7.75 1.69
N ALA A 58 -4.91 -7.07 2.69
CA ALA A 58 -3.74 -6.20 2.54
C ALA A 58 -2.51 -6.97 2.05
N THR A 59 -2.20 -8.13 2.63
CA THR A 59 -1.06 -8.97 2.22
C THR A 59 -1.22 -9.48 0.80
N VAL A 60 -2.40 -9.99 0.41
CA VAL A 60 -2.65 -10.46 -0.96
C VAL A 60 -2.54 -9.33 -1.98
N LYS A 61 -3.13 -8.16 -1.68
CA LYS A 61 -3.02 -6.95 -2.52
C LYS A 61 -1.55 -6.59 -2.75
N TYR A 62 -0.78 -6.58 -1.67
CA TYR A 62 0.61 -6.18 -1.71
C TYR A 62 1.48 -7.19 -2.46
N ALA A 63 1.26 -8.48 -2.25
CA ALA A 63 1.93 -9.55 -3.00
C ALA A 63 1.71 -9.40 -4.51
N LEU A 64 0.46 -9.17 -4.94
CA LEU A 64 0.14 -8.93 -6.35
C LEU A 64 0.84 -7.67 -6.88
N THR A 65 0.81 -6.58 -6.09
CA THR A 65 1.48 -5.32 -6.45
C THR A 65 2.98 -5.51 -6.63
N ALA A 66 3.63 -6.23 -5.70
CA ALA A 66 5.06 -6.51 -5.75
C ALA A 66 5.43 -7.33 -6.99
N VAL A 67 4.71 -8.42 -7.26
CA VAL A 67 4.94 -9.26 -8.46
C VAL A 67 4.79 -8.44 -9.74
N LEU A 68 3.75 -7.60 -9.83
CA LEU A 68 3.54 -6.74 -10.98
C LEU A 68 4.71 -5.77 -11.17
N VAL A 69 5.10 -5.05 -10.12
CA VAL A 69 6.20 -4.08 -10.18
C VAL A 69 7.51 -4.76 -10.55
N GLU A 70 7.87 -5.89 -9.92
CA GLU A 70 9.10 -6.61 -10.26
C GLU A 70 9.10 -7.09 -11.72
N THR A 71 7.97 -7.58 -12.22
CA THR A 71 7.84 -8.03 -13.62
C THR A 71 8.04 -6.87 -14.59
N PHE A 72 7.47 -5.71 -14.29
CA PHE A 72 7.63 -4.50 -15.10
C PHE A 72 9.06 -3.95 -15.04
N LEU A 73 9.70 -3.98 -13.86
CA LEU A 73 11.09 -3.56 -13.71
C LEU A 73 12.04 -4.46 -14.51
N GLU A 74 11.78 -5.77 -14.51
CA GLU A 74 12.56 -6.71 -15.32
C GLU A 74 12.35 -6.47 -16.81
N TYR A 75 11.10 -6.27 -17.24
CA TYR A 75 10.79 -5.91 -18.62
C TYR A 75 11.48 -4.62 -19.08
N ALA A 76 11.52 -3.60 -18.21
CA ALA A 76 12.15 -2.31 -18.47
C ALA A 76 13.69 -2.37 -18.52
N ARG A 77 14.32 -3.42 -17.96
CA ARG A 77 15.78 -3.61 -17.98
C ARG A 77 16.29 -4.20 -19.30
N HIS A 78 15.43 -4.78 -20.13
CA HIS A 78 15.87 -5.38 -21.39
C HIS A 78 16.32 -4.31 -22.41
N PRO A 79 17.53 -4.43 -22.98
CA PRO A 79 18.15 -3.40 -23.83
C PRO A 79 17.29 -2.94 -25.02
N ASP A 80 16.51 -3.84 -25.59
CA ASP A 80 15.66 -3.57 -26.75
C ASP A 80 14.42 -2.71 -26.43
N ASN A 81 13.99 -2.72 -25.16
CA ASN A 81 12.79 -2.01 -24.69
C ASN A 81 13.10 -0.59 -24.18
N ILE A 82 14.36 -0.31 -23.85
CA ILE A 82 14.78 0.96 -23.26
C ILE A 82 14.56 2.12 -24.24
N ASN A 83 14.74 1.93 -25.56
CA ASN A 83 14.70 3.07 -26.48
C ASN A 83 13.32 3.38 -27.09
N ASN A 84 12.34 2.49 -26.97
CA ASN A 84 11.06 2.62 -27.70
C ASN A 84 9.79 2.61 -26.83
N ASP A 85 9.84 2.19 -25.55
CA ASP A 85 8.62 1.85 -24.80
C ASP A 85 8.48 2.52 -23.41
N PHE A 86 9.21 3.61 -23.14
CA PHE A 86 9.11 4.34 -21.86
C PHE A 86 7.68 4.76 -21.50
N ALA A 87 6.88 5.20 -22.47
CA ALA A 87 5.48 5.56 -22.26
C ALA A 87 4.62 4.34 -21.87
N SER A 88 4.93 3.15 -22.41
CA SER A 88 4.25 1.89 -22.07
C SER A 88 4.56 1.46 -20.63
N ILE A 89 5.81 1.60 -20.19
CA ILE A 89 6.25 1.27 -18.83
C ILE A 89 5.54 2.16 -17.79
N GLN A 90 5.33 3.45 -18.08
CA GLN A 90 4.67 4.37 -17.16
C GLN A 90 3.18 4.06 -16.93
N ASN A 91 2.53 3.30 -17.82
CA ASN A 91 1.16 2.83 -17.61
C ASN A 91 1.03 1.87 -16.43
N ILE A 92 2.13 1.36 -15.87
CA ILE A 92 2.12 0.61 -14.60
C ILE A 92 1.36 1.35 -13.50
N TYR A 93 1.52 2.68 -13.41
CA TYR A 93 0.85 3.46 -12.38
C TYR A 93 -0.68 3.46 -12.55
N LEU A 94 -1.18 3.40 -13.79
CA LEU A 94 -2.61 3.25 -14.04
C LEU A 94 -3.12 1.86 -13.65
N TYR A 95 -2.38 0.80 -13.96
CA TYR A 95 -2.72 -0.55 -13.50
C TYR A 95 -2.73 -0.64 -11.97
N LEU A 96 -1.75 -0.03 -11.30
CA LEU A 96 -1.68 0.05 -9.85
C LEU A 96 -2.87 0.82 -9.25
N PHE A 97 -3.31 1.90 -9.90
CA PHE A 97 -4.54 2.59 -9.52
C PHE A 97 -5.76 1.66 -9.56
N PHE A 98 -5.98 0.95 -10.67
CA PHE A 98 -7.10 0.01 -10.80
C PHE A 98 -7.02 -1.15 -9.81
N ILE A 99 -5.83 -1.70 -9.55
CA ILE A 99 -5.62 -2.74 -8.54
C ILE A 99 -6.05 -2.23 -7.16
N ASN A 100 -5.69 -1.00 -6.78
CA ASN A 100 -6.10 -0.45 -5.49
C ASN A 100 -7.62 -0.31 -5.39
N LEU A 101 -8.30 0.16 -6.44
CA LEU A 101 -9.76 0.25 -6.46
C LEU A 101 -10.43 -1.13 -6.41
N LEU A 102 -9.93 -2.08 -7.19
CA LEU A 102 -10.41 -3.45 -7.21
C LEU A 102 -10.29 -4.11 -5.83
N PHE A 103 -9.17 -3.89 -5.14
CA PHE A 103 -8.97 -4.41 -3.80
C PHE A 103 -9.80 -3.71 -2.73
N VAL A 104 -10.19 -2.44 -2.90
CA VAL A 104 -11.22 -1.81 -2.05
C VAL A 104 -12.54 -2.57 -2.20
N PHE A 105 -12.93 -2.89 -3.43
CA PHE A 105 -14.13 -3.67 -3.69
C PHE A 105 -14.05 -5.09 -3.11
N PHE A 106 -12.98 -5.83 -3.37
CA PHE A 106 -12.81 -7.18 -2.81
C PHE A 106 -12.78 -7.16 -1.28
N HIS A 107 -12.09 -6.19 -0.68
CA HIS A 107 -12.04 -6.05 0.76
C HIS A 107 -13.43 -5.85 1.39
N TYR A 108 -14.27 -5.04 0.74
CA TYR A 108 -15.68 -4.85 1.12
C TYR A 108 -16.49 -6.14 0.98
N GLN A 109 -16.38 -6.84 -0.16
CA GLN A 109 -17.12 -8.09 -0.42
C GLN A 109 -16.74 -9.22 0.56
N ILE A 110 -15.45 -9.36 0.87
CA ILE A 110 -14.96 -10.33 1.86
C ILE A 110 -15.57 -10.02 3.24
N HIS A 111 -15.62 -8.75 3.64
CA HIS A 111 -16.21 -8.37 4.92
C HIS A 111 -17.72 -8.56 4.98
N LEU A 112 -18.42 -8.26 3.89
CA LEU A 112 -19.84 -8.56 3.76
C LEU A 112 -20.12 -10.06 3.92
N ARG A 113 -19.27 -10.94 3.36
CA ARG A 113 -19.51 -12.38 3.41
C ARG A 113 -19.16 -13.02 4.75
N PHE A 114 -18.07 -12.59 5.38
CA PHE A 114 -17.46 -13.35 6.49
C PHE A 114 -17.53 -12.68 7.87
N SER A 115 -17.66 -11.35 7.96
CA SER A 115 -17.64 -10.67 9.26
C SER A 115 -18.86 -9.82 9.57
N PHE A 116 -19.48 -9.19 8.57
CA PHE A 116 -20.58 -8.21 8.70
C PHE A 116 -20.31 -7.02 9.66
N VAL A 117 -19.09 -6.92 10.18
CA VAL A 117 -18.63 -5.89 11.12
C VAL A 117 -17.42 -5.20 10.51
N TYR A 118 -17.47 -3.87 10.49
CA TYR A 118 -16.40 -3.04 9.95
C TYR A 118 -15.55 -2.48 11.09
N GLY A 119 -14.44 -3.17 11.40
CA GLY A 119 -13.49 -2.75 12.41
C GLY A 119 -12.70 -1.48 12.06
N ARG A 120 -11.86 -1.01 12.98
CA ARG A 120 -10.96 0.13 12.72
C ARG A 120 -9.89 -0.22 11.68
N LEU A 121 -9.33 -1.44 11.75
CA LEU A 121 -8.34 -1.88 10.77
C LEU A 121 -8.94 -1.95 9.36
N TYR A 122 -10.18 -2.42 9.22
CA TYR A 122 -10.93 -2.37 7.95
C TYR A 122 -10.97 -0.95 7.37
N GLN A 123 -11.33 0.05 8.19
CA GLN A 123 -11.38 1.44 7.71
C GLN A 123 -10.00 1.97 7.32
N VAL A 124 -8.97 1.64 8.09
CA VAL A 124 -7.58 2.01 7.79
C VAL A 124 -7.12 1.40 6.47
N VAL A 125 -7.31 0.09 6.26
CA VAL A 125 -6.92 -0.62 5.02
C VAL A 125 -7.63 -0.02 3.82
N LYS A 126 -8.95 0.17 3.91
CA LYS A 126 -9.75 0.81 2.86
C LYS A 126 -9.21 2.20 2.51
N ARG A 127 -8.94 3.04 3.51
CA ARG A 127 -8.40 4.39 3.29
C ARG A 127 -7.02 4.35 2.63
N ILE A 128 -6.13 3.48 3.11
CA ILE A 128 -4.77 3.37 2.56
C ILE A 128 -4.81 2.89 1.12
N PHE A 129 -5.70 1.96 0.76
CA PHE A 129 -5.85 1.54 -0.64
C PHE A 129 -6.33 2.70 -1.53
N LEU A 130 -7.34 3.46 -1.09
CA LEU A 130 -7.80 4.64 -1.84
C LEU A 130 -6.68 5.67 -2.02
N TRP A 131 -5.90 5.92 -0.97
CA TRP A 131 -4.76 6.86 -1.04
C TRP A 131 -3.64 6.38 -1.94
N HIS A 132 -3.26 5.10 -1.86
CA HIS A 132 -2.32 4.53 -2.83
C HIS A 132 -2.83 4.67 -4.26
N GLY A 133 -4.11 4.35 -4.51
CA GLY A 133 -4.73 4.56 -5.81
C GLY A 133 -4.59 6.01 -6.29
N PHE A 134 -4.96 6.96 -5.44
CA PHE A 134 -4.87 8.38 -5.77
C PHE A 134 -3.43 8.84 -6.06
N LEU A 135 -2.45 8.39 -5.28
CA LEU A 135 -1.03 8.68 -5.50
C LEU A 135 -0.54 8.12 -6.84
N HIS A 136 -0.91 6.88 -7.17
CA HIS A 136 -0.57 6.27 -8.47
C HIS A 136 -1.23 7.03 -9.62
N LEU A 137 -2.46 7.51 -9.43
CA LEU A 137 -3.14 8.29 -10.45
C LEU A 137 -2.46 9.66 -10.66
N ILE A 138 -2.07 10.37 -9.59
CA ILE A 138 -1.34 11.64 -9.70
C ILE A 138 -0.05 11.46 -10.50
N ILE A 139 0.75 10.44 -10.17
CA ILE A 139 2.03 10.24 -10.84
C ILE A 139 1.84 9.81 -12.30
N TRP A 140 0.82 9.01 -12.58
CA TRP A 140 0.44 8.66 -13.95
C TRP A 140 0.03 9.90 -14.76
N PHE A 141 -0.78 10.81 -14.20
CA PHE A 141 -1.12 12.07 -14.87
C PHE A 141 0.12 12.91 -15.16
N LYS A 142 1.04 13.06 -14.20
CA LYS A 142 2.30 13.79 -14.39
C LYS A 142 3.11 13.22 -15.56
N LEU A 143 3.31 11.91 -15.57
CA LEU A 143 4.26 11.25 -16.48
C LEU A 143 3.65 10.97 -17.86
N VAL A 144 2.39 10.55 -17.93
CA VAL A 144 1.75 10.10 -19.19
C VAL A 144 0.87 11.16 -19.81
N VAL A 145 0.06 11.86 -19.01
CA VAL A 145 -0.92 12.84 -19.55
C VAL A 145 -0.25 14.18 -19.82
N PHE A 146 0.58 14.66 -18.89
CA PHE A 146 1.29 15.93 -19.04
C PHE A 146 2.69 15.78 -19.64
N ASP A 147 3.19 14.55 -19.79
CA ASP A 147 4.54 14.23 -20.29
C ASP A 147 5.67 15.00 -19.58
N ILE A 148 5.53 15.20 -18.25
CA ILE A 148 6.51 15.91 -17.44
C ILE A 148 7.46 14.90 -16.79
N GLN A 149 8.53 14.57 -17.52
CA GLN A 149 9.55 13.61 -17.07
C GLN A 149 10.48 14.21 -16.00
N ASN A 150 11.15 15.32 -16.31
CA ASN A 150 12.18 15.92 -15.44
C ASN A 150 11.71 17.13 -14.61
N GLY A 151 10.50 17.63 -14.89
CA GLY A 151 9.90 18.74 -14.13
C GLY A 151 9.22 18.26 -12.85
N LEU A 152 9.09 19.17 -11.87
CA LEU A 152 8.34 18.93 -10.62
C LEU A 152 8.85 17.73 -9.78
N ALA A 153 10.18 17.58 -9.63
CA ALA A 153 10.81 16.50 -8.86
C ALA A 153 10.28 16.36 -7.41
N ILE A 154 9.79 17.45 -6.81
CA ILE A 154 9.12 17.44 -5.50
C ILE A 154 7.93 16.47 -5.46
N ILE A 155 7.22 16.30 -6.57
CA ILE A 155 6.08 15.37 -6.70
C ILE A 155 6.58 13.93 -6.63
N ASP A 156 7.68 13.61 -7.30
CA ASP A 156 8.25 12.25 -7.33
C ASP A 156 8.77 11.84 -5.94
N TYR A 157 9.41 12.77 -5.24
CA TYR A 157 9.86 12.57 -3.87
C TYR A 157 8.69 12.44 -2.90
N ALA A 158 7.69 13.32 -2.98
CA ALA A 158 6.49 13.25 -2.15
C ALA A 158 5.73 11.93 -2.38
N TYR A 159 5.56 11.53 -3.64
CA TYR A 159 4.95 10.26 -4.01
C TYR A 159 5.68 9.07 -3.37
N SER A 160 7.01 8.99 -3.56
CA SER A 160 7.82 7.89 -3.05
C SER A 160 7.77 7.82 -1.52
N PHE A 161 7.91 8.97 -0.86
CA PHE A 161 7.81 9.07 0.60
C PHE A 161 6.43 8.61 1.10
N LEU A 162 5.35 9.11 0.50
CA LEU A 162 3.98 8.81 0.94
C LEU A 162 3.63 7.33 0.73
N VAL A 163 4.01 6.74 -0.41
CA VAL A 163 3.79 5.30 -0.64
C VAL A 163 4.50 4.46 0.40
N VAL A 164 5.77 4.74 0.71
CA VAL A 164 6.52 4.00 1.73
C VAL A 164 5.93 4.21 3.12
N TYR A 165 5.63 5.46 3.47
CA TYR A 165 5.04 5.82 4.76
C TYR A 165 3.69 5.12 5.00
N LEU A 166 2.80 5.10 4.00
CA LEU A 166 1.50 4.43 4.10
C LEU A 166 1.66 2.90 4.21
N ASN A 167 2.65 2.30 3.55
CA ASN A 167 2.92 0.87 3.67
C ASN A 167 3.47 0.49 5.04
N ILE A 168 4.42 1.24 5.58
CA ILE A 168 4.98 1.01 6.93
C ILE A 168 3.89 1.21 7.98
N THR A 169 3.09 2.25 7.83
CA THR A 169 1.90 2.51 8.65
C THR A 169 0.97 1.30 8.68
N LEU A 170 0.60 0.78 7.51
CA LEU A 170 -0.34 -0.33 7.40
C LEU A 170 0.26 -1.58 8.05
N PHE A 171 1.55 -1.84 7.82
CA PHE A 171 2.29 -2.90 8.50
C PHE A 171 2.17 -2.79 10.03
N VAL A 172 2.46 -1.62 10.62
CA VAL A 172 2.35 -1.41 12.07
C VAL A 172 0.91 -1.63 12.56
N ALA A 173 -0.07 -1.13 11.83
CA ALA A 173 -1.49 -1.29 12.16
C ALA A 173 -1.93 -2.77 12.14
N MET A 174 -1.42 -3.58 11.20
CA MET A 174 -1.68 -5.02 11.12
C MET A 174 -0.96 -5.83 12.20
N ILE A 175 0.26 -5.45 12.59
CA ILE A 175 0.98 -6.13 13.67
C ILE A 175 0.28 -5.94 15.01
N LYS A 176 -0.26 -4.75 15.29
CA LYS A 176 -0.93 -4.47 16.57
C LYS A 176 -2.19 -3.63 16.35
N PRO A 177 -3.31 -4.26 15.93
CA PRO A 177 -4.56 -3.55 15.65
C PRO A 177 -5.12 -2.79 16.86
N SER A 178 -4.76 -3.23 18.08
CA SER A 178 -5.14 -2.55 19.33
C SER A 178 -4.58 -1.12 19.46
N LEU A 179 -3.51 -0.77 18.74
CA LEU A 179 -3.00 0.60 18.68
C LEU A 179 -4.03 1.58 18.09
N LEU A 180 -4.84 1.11 17.12
CA LEU A 180 -5.87 1.91 16.47
C LEU A 180 -7.02 2.28 17.41
N LYS A 181 -7.10 1.70 18.62
CA LYS A 181 -8.09 2.12 19.63
C LYS A 181 -7.83 3.54 20.14
N LYS A 182 -6.57 3.98 20.12
CA LYS A 182 -6.18 5.34 20.53
C LYS A 182 -6.25 6.26 19.31
N PHE A 183 -7.17 7.23 19.35
CA PHE A 183 -7.48 8.13 18.23
C PHE A 183 -6.24 8.84 17.65
N TYR A 184 -5.36 9.35 18.51
CA TYR A 184 -4.12 10.02 18.07
C TYR A 184 -3.17 9.08 17.33
N ILE A 185 -3.12 7.81 17.72
CA ILE A 185 -2.28 6.80 17.06
C ILE A 185 -2.89 6.40 15.73
N GLU A 186 -4.22 6.31 15.63
CA GLU A 186 -4.90 6.12 14.34
C GLU A 186 -4.62 7.30 13.39
N LEU A 187 -4.58 8.54 13.89
CA LEU A 187 -4.28 9.73 13.08
C LEU A 187 -2.81 9.80 12.65
N ILE A 188 -1.87 9.34 13.48
CA ILE A 188 -0.44 9.31 13.13
C ILE A 188 -0.13 8.16 12.18
N LEU A 189 -0.81 7.02 12.35
CA LEU A 189 -0.65 5.88 11.48
C LEU A 189 -1.37 6.19 10.16
N ALA A 190 -2.68 6.33 10.15
CA ALA A 190 -3.45 6.64 8.96
C ALA A 190 -4.10 8.03 9.10
N PRO A 191 -3.34 9.13 8.89
CA PRO A 191 -3.90 10.47 8.92
C PRO A 191 -5.08 10.54 7.96
N MET A 192 -6.07 11.36 8.31
CA MET A 192 -7.30 11.64 7.54
C MET A 192 -8.55 10.86 7.97
N TYR A 193 -8.94 11.08 9.23
CA TYR A 193 -10.29 10.78 9.71
C TYR A 193 -11.12 12.06 9.85
N VAL A 194 -12.32 12.06 9.25
CA VAL A 194 -13.41 12.97 9.62
C VAL A 194 -14.25 12.26 10.66
N ARG A 195 -14.50 12.92 11.80
CA ARG A 195 -15.26 12.40 12.94
C ARG A 195 -16.65 11.93 12.50
N SER A 196 -16.88 10.63 12.33
CA SER A 196 -18.24 10.10 12.28
C SER A 196 -18.71 9.88 13.71
N ASN A 197 -19.73 10.63 14.14
CA ASN A 197 -20.35 10.50 15.46
C ASN A 197 -20.72 9.03 15.75
N PRO A 198 -20.68 8.60 17.02
CA PRO A 198 -21.14 7.26 17.39
C PRO A 198 -22.59 7.10 16.94
N ILE A 199 -22.85 6.02 16.21
CA ILE A 199 -24.20 5.60 15.80
C ILE A 199 -24.99 5.41 17.10
N VAL A 200 -25.91 6.34 17.36
CA VAL A 200 -26.93 6.17 18.40
C VAL A 200 -27.75 4.96 17.96
N HIS A 201 -27.70 3.88 18.73
CA HIS A 201 -28.64 2.78 18.56
C HIS A 201 -30.04 3.34 18.76
N VAL A 202 -30.75 3.58 17.66
CA VAL A 202 -32.19 3.83 17.69
C VAL A 202 -32.83 2.51 18.13
N GLN A 203 -33.12 2.39 19.41
CA GLN A 203 -34.03 1.36 19.91
C GLN A 203 -35.37 1.61 19.21
N ARG A 204 -35.76 0.69 18.32
CA ARG A 204 -37.14 0.62 17.86
C ARG A 204 -38.00 0.28 19.07
N LYS A 205 -38.91 1.20 19.43
CA LYS A 205 -40.08 0.91 20.26
C LYS A 205 -41.07 0.05 19.47
#